data_AF-A0A2D4YAQ5-F1
#
_entry.id   AF-A0A2D4YAQ5-F1
#
_cell.length_a   1.000
_cell.length_b   1.000
_cell.length_c   1.000
_cell.angle_alpha   90.00
_cell.angle_beta   90.00
_cell.angle_gamma   90.00
#
_symmetry.space_group_name_H-M   'P 1'
#
loop_
_entity.id
_entity.type
_entity.pdbx_description
1 polymer ?
#
loop_
_entity_poly.entity_id
_entity_poly.type
_entity_poly.pdbx_seq_one_letter_code
_entity_poly.pdbx_strand_id
1 'polypeptide(L)'
;MKIIETQRHPLKFYATILFGFLFFIALGSLLIFIGLDNEANNQSKNKHIMPIFGSLVYLFAIWMVYSYWKNSPKITIDKNTIKIGNETFRLNSIKDVILTSKMPFRFIISFPMEGTAILFNDGREKILFDDMYSNSYEVKSFLEQVIIKKQEFKISTLRKVNKNELRFENTEIFKGNQFTSLRGISLWGLIGFFTILFIGKETSMTLGGIVFFTLFGSFWFVMNSWFMHYFELTKKFLIIRNHIFIWKIKIYSFSDIKEVVFETQGKQPNCMRVITNDFRNKLYPAGTLSDKTWLEMKKRLETRGVKVRNECI
;
A
#
# COMPACT_ATOMS: atom_id res chain seq x y z
N MET A 1 -14.80 -19.07 21.56
CA MET A 1 -14.34 -18.15 20.51
C MET A 1 -13.82 -16.88 21.17
N LYS A 2 -12.56 -16.51 20.85
CA LYS A 2 -11.97 -15.24 21.28
C LYS A 2 -12.59 -14.10 20.47
N ILE A 3 -12.86 -12.96 21.10
CA ILE A 3 -13.31 -11.76 20.40
C ILE A 3 -12.23 -11.32 19.42
N ILE A 4 -12.60 -11.07 18.17
CA ILE A 4 -11.70 -10.52 17.15
C ILE A 4 -11.90 -9.02 17.15
N GLU A 5 -10.81 -8.26 17.25
CA GLU A 5 -10.84 -6.81 17.25
C GLU A 5 -9.81 -6.27 16.26
N THR A 6 -10.25 -5.42 15.33
CA THR A 6 -9.33 -4.85 14.35
C THR A 6 -8.40 -3.82 14.95
N GLN A 7 -7.15 -3.90 14.56
CA GLN A 7 -6.09 -2.97 14.94
C GLN A 7 -5.71 -2.16 13.72
N ARG A 8 -5.81 -0.83 13.81
CA ARG A 8 -5.39 0.05 12.70
C ARG A 8 -3.90 -0.06 12.48
N HIS A 9 -3.49 -0.08 11.22
CA HIS A 9 -2.11 -0.31 10.85
C HIS A 9 -1.22 0.89 11.25
N PRO A 10 -0.12 0.71 12.02
CA PRO A 10 0.72 1.81 12.51
C PRO A 10 1.23 2.72 11.39
N LEU A 11 1.81 2.13 10.35
CA LEU A 11 2.33 2.89 9.20
C LEU A 11 1.22 3.35 8.24
N LYS A 12 0.47 2.41 7.65
CA LYS A 12 -0.51 2.73 6.61
C LYS A 12 -1.63 3.65 7.09
N PHE A 13 -2.07 3.55 8.34
CA PHE A 13 -3.10 4.42 8.90
C PHE A 13 -2.50 5.63 9.63
N TYR A 14 -1.84 5.43 10.77
CA TYR A 14 -1.45 6.56 11.63
C TYR A 14 -0.33 7.41 11.02
N ALA A 15 0.72 6.80 10.47
CA ALA A 15 1.81 7.57 9.88
C ALA A 15 1.36 8.35 8.63
N THR A 16 0.47 7.78 7.80
CA THR A 16 -0.12 8.47 6.65
C THR A 16 -0.93 9.69 7.08
N ILE A 17 -1.80 9.54 8.09
CA ILE A 17 -2.58 10.66 8.63
C ILE A 17 -1.67 11.74 9.19
N LEU A 18 -0.70 11.35 10.03
CA LEU A 18 0.22 12.29 10.67
C LEU A 18 1.01 13.08 9.63
N PHE A 19 1.59 12.38 8.65
CA PHE A 19 2.34 13.00 7.57
C PHE A 19 1.48 13.97 6.77
N GLY A 20 0.29 13.52 6.32
CA GLY A 20 -0.62 14.36 5.55
C GLY A 20 -1.08 15.60 6.33
N PHE A 21 -1.41 15.43 7.61
CA PHE A 21 -1.85 16.52 8.48
C PHE A 21 -0.76 17.56 8.68
N LEU A 22 0.47 17.13 9.04
CA LEU A 22 1.61 18.03 9.20
C LEU A 22 1.96 18.75 7.89
N PHE A 23 1.90 18.05 6.76
CA PHE A 23 2.15 18.64 5.45
C PHE A 23 1.16 19.77 5.14
N PHE A 24 -0.15 19.53 5.30
CA PHE A 24 -1.15 20.57 5.01
C PHE A 24 -1.11 21.72 6.01
N ILE A 25 -0.84 21.47 7.30
CA ILE A 25 -0.63 22.54 8.28
C ILE A 25 0.57 23.40 7.90
N ALA A 26 1.71 22.79 7.58
CA ALA A 26 2.90 23.53 7.18
C ALA A 26 2.64 24.38 5.91
N LEU A 27 1.94 23.81 4.94
CA LEU A 27 1.53 24.51 3.72
C LEU A 27 0.58 25.68 4.02
N GLY A 28 -0.45 25.45 4.85
CA GLY A 28 -1.39 26.48 5.26
C GLY A 28 -0.71 27.64 6.00
N SER A 29 0.20 27.33 6.93
CA SER A 29 1.03 28.33 7.62
C SER A 29 1.90 29.12 6.66
N LEU A 30 2.56 28.47 5.71
CA LEU A 30 3.41 29.13 4.72
C LEU A 30 2.60 30.11 3.87
N LEU A 31 1.40 29.71 3.43
CA LEU A 31 0.51 30.56 2.63
C LEU A 31 0.02 31.79 3.41
N ILE A 32 -0.35 31.60 4.69
CA ILE A 32 -0.74 32.71 5.56
C ILE A 32 0.45 33.65 5.77
N PHE A 33 1.63 33.11 6.07
CA PHE A 33 2.85 33.90 6.29
C PHE A 33 3.19 34.77 5.07
N ILE A 34 3.25 34.16 3.88
CA ILE A 34 3.48 34.87 2.61
C ILE A 34 2.40 35.93 2.37
N GLY A 35 1.15 35.62 2.69
CA GLY A 35 0.04 36.56 2.57
C GLY A 35 0.19 37.79 3.46
N LEU A 36 0.51 37.59 4.74
CA LEU A 36 0.70 38.65 5.72
C LEU A 36 1.94 39.51 5.41
N ASP A 37 3.03 38.90 4.96
CA ASP A 37 4.24 39.62 4.56
C ASP A 37 3.99 40.52 3.33
N ASN A 38 3.27 40.00 2.33
CA ASN A 38 2.87 40.80 1.16
C ASN A 38 1.91 41.94 1.52
N GLU A 39 1.07 41.76 2.53
CA GLU A 39 0.18 42.79 3.05
C GLU A 39 0.96 43.92 3.73
N ALA A 40 1.91 43.55 4.61
CA ALA A 40 2.82 44.48 5.28
C ALA A 40 3.68 45.27 4.28
N ASN A 41 4.16 44.62 3.23
CA ASN A 41 5.03 45.23 2.21
C ASN A 41 4.28 45.96 1.08
N ASN A 42 2.95 46.06 1.13
CA ASN A 42 2.13 46.76 0.13
C ASN A 42 2.28 46.24 -1.32
N GLN A 43 2.77 45.00 -1.51
CA GLN A 43 3.23 44.49 -2.81
C GLN A 43 2.14 43.89 -3.73
N SER A 44 0.87 43.84 -3.31
CA SER A 44 -0.17 43.12 -4.05
C SER A 44 -1.54 43.81 -3.97
N LYS A 45 -2.31 43.80 -5.08
CA LYS A 45 -3.74 44.16 -5.10
C LYS A 45 -4.65 43.12 -4.42
N ASN A 46 -4.15 41.90 -4.21
CA ASN A 46 -4.91 40.73 -3.76
C ASN A 46 -4.39 40.18 -2.42
N LYS A 47 -4.19 41.07 -1.44
CA LYS A 47 -3.46 40.79 -0.18
C LYS A 47 -4.10 39.69 0.67
N HIS A 48 -5.44 39.59 0.64
CA HIS A 48 -6.16 38.64 1.48
C HIS A 48 -6.37 37.25 0.84
N ILE A 49 -6.05 37.06 -0.44
CA ILE A 49 -6.29 35.78 -1.12
C ILE A 49 -5.45 34.65 -0.50
N MET A 50 -4.17 34.90 -0.25
CA MET A 50 -3.25 33.88 0.27
C MET A 50 -3.58 33.45 1.71
N PRO A 51 -3.89 34.37 2.66
CA PRO A 51 -4.35 33.98 4.00
C PRO A 51 -5.68 33.23 4.00
N ILE A 52 -6.64 33.63 3.16
CA ILE A 52 -7.92 32.91 3.00
C ILE A 52 -7.66 31.49 2.50
N PHE A 53 -6.83 31.34 1.45
CA PHE A 53 -6.50 30.03 0.90
C PHE A 53 -5.75 29.16 1.92
N GLY A 54 -4.80 29.72 2.67
CA GLY A 54 -4.13 29.02 3.76
C GLY A 54 -5.10 28.54 4.85
N SER A 55 -6.11 29.35 5.19
CA SER A 55 -7.18 28.95 6.13
C SER A 55 -8.03 27.80 5.59
N LEU A 56 -8.34 27.79 4.29
CA LEU A 56 -9.02 26.67 3.63
C LEU A 56 -8.17 25.39 3.67
N VAL A 57 -6.85 25.50 3.50
CA VAL A 57 -5.93 24.35 3.61
C VAL A 57 -5.95 23.75 5.02
N TYR A 58 -6.10 24.55 6.07
CA TYR A 58 -6.28 24.05 7.44
C TYR A 58 -7.59 23.26 7.61
N LEU A 59 -8.71 23.79 7.12
CA LEU A 59 -9.99 23.08 7.14
C LEU A 59 -9.91 21.76 6.37
N PHE A 60 -9.20 21.78 5.23
CA PHE A 60 -8.94 20.58 4.44
C PHE A 60 -8.11 19.54 5.21
N ALA A 61 -7.10 19.96 5.98
CA ALA A 61 -6.31 19.05 6.81
C ALA A 61 -7.17 18.33 7.87
N ILE A 62 -8.10 19.05 8.51
CA ILE A 62 -9.02 18.47 9.50
C ILE A 62 -10.01 17.51 8.83
N TRP A 63 -10.61 17.95 7.71
CA TRP A 63 -11.54 17.12 6.95
C TRP A 63 -10.89 15.82 6.45
N MET A 64 -9.64 15.90 6.02
CA MET A 64 -8.81 14.77 5.60
C MET A 64 -8.70 13.72 6.72
N VAL A 65 -8.31 14.14 7.93
CA VAL A 65 -8.22 13.24 9.10
C VAL A 65 -9.57 12.58 9.39
N TYR A 66 -10.66 13.36 9.40
CA TYR A 66 -12.01 12.87 9.62
C TYR A 66 -12.41 11.81 8.58
N SER A 67 -12.20 12.11 7.29
CA SER A 67 -12.53 11.22 6.18
C SER A 67 -11.76 9.90 6.27
N TYR A 68 -10.46 9.95 6.57
CA TYR A 68 -9.64 8.75 6.72
C TYR A 68 -10.10 7.87 7.89
N TRP A 69 -10.47 8.49 9.02
CA TRP A 69 -10.98 7.79 10.20
C TRP A 69 -12.35 7.15 9.95
N LYS A 70 -13.24 7.86 9.25
CA LYS A 70 -14.57 7.38 8.87
C LYS A 70 -14.50 6.15 7.95
N ASN A 71 -13.55 6.12 7.02
CA ASN A 71 -13.34 4.96 6.13
C ASN A 71 -12.66 3.76 6.81
N SER A 72 -12.16 3.93 8.04
CA SER A 72 -11.49 2.86 8.80
C SER A 72 -12.13 2.63 10.17
N PRO A 73 -13.42 2.25 10.21
CA PRO A 73 -14.13 2.01 11.47
C PRO A 73 -13.53 0.84 12.23
N LYS A 74 -13.50 0.93 13.56
CA LYS A 74 -13.11 -0.21 14.39
C LYS A 74 -14.13 -1.34 14.22
N ILE A 75 -13.66 -2.56 14.04
CA ILE A 75 -14.51 -3.73 13.86
C ILE A 75 -14.25 -4.71 15.00
N THR A 76 -15.33 -5.15 15.64
CA THR A 76 -15.29 -6.11 16.74
C THR A 76 -16.27 -7.23 16.42
N ILE A 77 -15.80 -8.47 16.47
CA ILE A 77 -16.61 -9.66 16.18
C ILE A 77 -16.63 -10.54 17.42
N ASP A 78 -17.84 -10.85 17.87
CA ASP A 78 -18.10 -11.84 18.91
C ASP A 78 -18.81 -13.08 18.33
N LYS A 79 -19.29 -13.99 19.19
CA LYS A 79 -19.93 -15.24 18.76
C LYS A 79 -21.18 -15.03 17.89
N ASN A 80 -21.91 -13.93 18.08
CA ASN A 80 -23.25 -13.72 17.54
C ASN A 80 -23.40 -12.39 16.79
N THR A 81 -22.49 -11.43 17.00
CA THR A 81 -22.58 -10.08 16.46
C THR A 81 -21.26 -9.61 15.85
N ILE A 82 -21.40 -8.69 14.90
CA ILE A 82 -20.32 -7.90 14.33
C ILE A 82 -20.65 -6.42 14.55
N LYS A 83 -19.78 -5.71 15.26
CA LYS A 83 -19.84 -4.27 15.48
C LYS A 83 -18.88 -3.58 14.51
N ILE A 84 -19.38 -2.60 13.76
CA ILE A 84 -18.63 -1.82 12.78
C ILE A 84 -18.81 -0.34 13.12
N GLY A 85 -17.80 0.26 13.74
CA GLY A 85 -17.89 1.60 14.30
C GLY A 85 -18.94 1.66 15.40
N ASN A 86 -20.00 2.44 15.18
CA ASN A 86 -21.10 2.63 16.13
C ASN A 86 -22.30 1.70 15.86
N GLU A 87 -22.28 0.94 14.76
CA GLU A 87 -23.38 0.06 14.37
C GLU A 87 -23.09 -1.40 14.77
N THR A 88 -24.10 -2.10 15.26
CA THR A 88 -24.01 -3.52 15.63
C THR A 88 -24.99 -4.33 14.79
N PHE A 89 -24.50 -5.43 14.23
CA PHE A 89 -25.27 -6.34 13.38
C PHE A 89 -25.19 -7.76 13.93
N ARG A 90 -26.25 -8.54 13.78
CA ARG A 90 -26.21 -9.97 14.10
C ARG A 90 -25.52 -10.73 12.97
N LEU A 91 -24.73 -11.74 13.27
CA LEU A 91 -24.03 -12.53 12.24
C LEU A 91 -24.99 -13.23 11.27
N ASN A 92 -26.17 -13.64 11.75
CA ASN A 92 -27.22 -14.24 10.91
C ASN A 92 -27.90 -13.22 9.98
N SER A 93 -27.65 -11.91 10.15
CA SER A 93 -28.15 -10.87 9.27
C SER A 93 -27.24 -10.61 8.07
N ILE A 94 -26.08 -11.27 8.00
CA ILE A 94 -25.18 -11.18 6.85
C ILE A 94 -25.78 -11.99 5.70
N LYS A 95 -26.08 -11.28 4.61
CA LYS A 95 -26.63 -11.83 3.37
C LYS A 95 -25.53 -12.43 2.49
N ASP A 96 -24.46 -11.66 2.28
CA ASP A 96 -23.35 -12.04 1.40
C ASP A 96 -22.04 -11.37 1.85
N VAL A 97 -20.92 -11.98 1.48
CA VAL A 97 -19.57 -11.49 1.80
C VAL A 97 -18.64 -11.64 0.59
N ILE A 98 -18.10 -10.52 0.12
CA ILE A 98 -17.04 -10.48 -0.89
C ILE A 98 -15.71 -10.30 -0.17
N LEU A 99 -14.89 -11.36 -0.12
CA LEU A 99 -13.67 -11.35 0.69
C LEU A 99 -12.47 -10.68 0.03
N THR A 100 -12.33 -10.73 -1.30
CA THR A 100 -11.22 -10.12 -2.05
C THR A 100 -11.74 -9.40 -3.29
N SER A 101 -11.80 -8.07 -3.23
CA SER A 101 -12.12 -7.25 -4.40
C SER A 101 -11.62 -5.80 -4.21
N LYS A 102 -11.58 -5.05 -5.31
CA LYS A 102 -11.30 -3.62 -5.31
C LYS A 102 -12.54 -2.84 -4.89
N MET A 103 -12.41 -2.17 -3.75
CA MET A 103 -13.45 -1.31 -3.20
C MET A 103 -13.05 0.17 -3.36
N PRO A 104 -14.00 1.08 -3.64
CA PRO A 104 -13.70 2.50 -3.80
C PRO A 104 -13.41 3.14 -2.45
N PHE A 105 -12.13 3.46 -2.19
CA PHE A 105 -11.72 4.21 -1.00
C PHE A 105 -11.94 5.71 -1.23
N ARG A 106 -13.00 6.26 -0.62
CA ARG A 106 -13.41 7.65 -0.80
C ARG A 106 -12.69 8.56 0.19
N PHE A 107 -11.56 9.12 -0.22
CA PHE A 107 -10.76 10.04 0.58
C PHE A 107 -10.74 11.44 -0.08
N ILE A 108 -9.57 11.98 -0.42
CA ILE A 108 -9.43 13.21 -1.21
C ILE A 108 -9.84 12.94 -2.67
N ILE A 109 -9.33 11.85 -3.22
CA ILE A 109 -9.69 11.30 -4.52
C ILE A 109 -10.17 9.88 -4.26
N SER A 110 -11.18 9.43 -5.01
CA SER A 110 -11.60 8.03 -4.95
C SER A 110 -10.58 7.16 -5.67
N PHE A 111 -10.02 6.17 -4.98
CA PHE A 111 -9.11 5.20 -5.60
C PHE A 111 -9.45 3.78 -5.14
N PRO A 112 -9.22 2.77 -6.00
CA PRO A 112 -9.50 1.38 -5.65
C PRO A 112 -8.50 0.85 -4.62
N MET A 113 -9.00 0.19 -3.58
CA MET A 113 -8.19 -0.47 -2.55
C MET A 113 -8.71 -1.88 -2.32
N GLU A 114 -7.83 -2.83 -2.02
CA GLU A 114 -8.26 -4.19 -1.66
C GLU A 114 -9.08 -4.15 -0.37
N GLY A 115 -10.26 -4.78 -0.40
CA GLY A 115 -11.16 -4.80 0.73
C GLY A 115 -12.11 -5.98 0.75
N THR A 116 -12.90 -6.02 1.81
CA THR A 116 -14.02 -6.94 2.02
C THR A 116 -15.31 -6.16 2.10
N ALA A 117 -16.32 -6.57 1.34
CA ALA A 117 -17.67 -6.05 1.45
C ALA A 117 -18.55 -7.06 2.20
N ILE A 118 -19.33 -6.56 3.14
CA ILE A 118 -20.31 -7.32 3.91
C ILE A 118 -21.67 -6.72 3.60
N LEU A 119 -22.51 -7.50 2.93
CA LEU A 119 -23.89 -7.12 2.62
C LEU A 119 -24.82 -7.71 3.67
N PHE A 120 -25.65 -6.88 4.28
CA PHE A 120 -26.65 -7.29 5.27
C PHE A 120 -28.03 -7.45 4.64
N ASN A 121 -28.90 -8.21 5.32
CA ASN A 121 -30.27 -8.50 4.87
C ASN A 121 -31.14 -7.24 4.71
N ASP A 122 -30.83 -6.17 5.42
CA ASP A 122 -31.50 -4.87 5.31
C ASP A 122 -30.97 -4.00 4.14
N GLY A 123 -30.07 -4.55 3.31
CA GLY A 123 -29.49 -3.89 2.16
C GLY A 123 -28.30 -2.98 2.49
N ARG A 124 -27.92 -2.82 3.77
CA ARG A 124 -26.72 -2.07 4.13
C ARG A 124 -25.46 -2.83 3.70
N GLU A 125 -24.52 -2.12 3.10
CA GLU A 125 -23.19 -2.62 2.78
C GLU A 125 -22.15 -1.96 3.68
N LYS A 126 -21.22 -2.75 4.23
CA LYS A 126 -20.08 -2.26 4.99
C LYS A 126 -18.78 -2.77 4.38
N ILE A 127 -17.84 -1.86 4.19
CA ILE A 127 -16.56 -2.14 3.55
C ILE A 127 -15.44 -2.08 4.59
N LEU A 128 -14.60 -3.11 4.60
CA LEU A 128 -13.35 -3.19 5.34
C LEU A 128 -12.20 -3.10 4.35
N PHE A 129 -11.34 -2.09 4.47
CA PHE A 129 -10.16 -1.93 3.63
C PHE A 129 -8.94 -2.59 4.28
N ASP A 130 -8.31 -3.54 3.59
CA ASP A 130 -7.29 -4.43 4.15
C ASP A 130 -6.09 -3.68 4.68
N ASP A 131 -5.64 -2.70 3.90
CA ASP A 131 -4.44 -1.90 4.15
C ASP A 131 -4.60 -1.00 5.39
N MET A 132 -5.83 -0.77 5.86
CA MET A 132 -6.11 0.07 7.03
C MET A 132 -5.89 -0.68 8.35
N TYR A 133 -5.83 -2.01 8.34
CA TYR A 133 -5.72 -2.83 9.55
C TYR A 133 -4.53 -3.79 9.50
N SER A 134 -3.84 -3.98 10.61
CA SER A 134 -2.73 -4.95 10.72
C SER A 134 -3.21 -6.40 10.77
N ASN A 135 -4.42 -6.64 11.25
CA ASN A 135 -5.03 -7.95 11.42
C ASN A 135 -6.33 -8.15 10.61
N SER A 136 -6.46 -7.46 9.46
CA SER A 136 -7.60 -7.65 8.53
C SER A 136 -7.81 -9.12 8.13
N TYR A 137 -6.72 -9.90 8.06
CA TYR A 137 -6.73 -11.33 7.75
C TYR A 137 -7.56 -12.17 8.75
N GLU A 138 -7.64 -11.76 10.02
CA GLU A 138 -8.44 -12.46 11.04
C GLU A 138 -9.93 -12.31 10.79
N VAL A 139 -10.36 -11.09 10.44
CA VAL A 139 -11.76 -10.81 10.09
C VAL A 139 -12.16 -11.57 8.83
N LYS A 140 -11.31 -11.56 7.79
CA LYS A 140 -11.61 -12.30 6.55
C LYS A 140 -11.66 -13.81 6.77
N SER A 141 -10.69 -14.35 7.51
CA SER A 141 -10.66 -15.76 7.87
C SER A 141 -11.92 -16.15 8.67
N PHE A 142 -12.36 -15.29 9.59
CA PHE A 142 -13.60 -15.50 10.33
C PHE A 142 -14.82 -15.53 9.42
N LEU A 143 -14.97 -14.53 8.56
CA LEU A 143 -16.10 -14.44 7.64
C LEU A 143 -16.12 -15.64 6.69
N GLU A 144 -14.96 -16.06 6.16
CA GLU A 144 -14.87 -17.23 5.31
C GLU A 144 -15.28 -18.51 6.04
N GLN A 145 -14.70 -18.77 7.22
CA GLN A 145 -14.92 -20.02 7.93
C GLN A 145 -16.33 -20.09 8.51
N VAL A 146 -16.77 -19.06 9.23
CA VAL A 146 -18.02 -19.07 9.99
C VAL A 146 -19.23 -18.72 9.13
N ILE A 147 -19.13 -17.70 8.28
CA ILE A 147 -20.27 -17.21 7.51
C ILE A 147 -20.42 -17.97 6.20
N ILE A 148 -19.35 -18.19 5.45
CA ILE A 148 -19.42 -18.85 4.14
C ILE A 148 -19.38 -20.38 4.30
N LYS A 149 -18.35 -20.92 4.99
CA LYS A 149 -18.14 -22.37 5.10
C LYS A 149 -18.93 -23.03 6.24
N LYS A 150 -19.55 -22.25 7.13
CA LYS A 150 -20.31 -22.72 8.31
C LYS A 150 -19.49 -23.64 9.23
N GLN A 151 -18.22 -23.31 9.42
CA GLN A 151 -17.25 -24.03 10.24
C GLN A 151 -16.88 -23.23 11.49
N GLU A 152 -16.31 -23.92 12.48
CA GLU A 152 -15.70 -23.26 13.62
C GLU A 152 -14.48 -22.44 13.22
N PHE A 153 -14.39 -21.23 13.76
CA PHE A 153 -13.25 -20.36 13.51
C PHE A 153 -11.95 -20.91 14.12
N LYS A 154 -10.95 -21.13 13.27
CA LYS A 154 -9.58 -21.48 13.64
C LYS A 154 -8.60 -20.58 12.89
N ILE A 155 -7.66 -19.99 13.64
CA ILE A 155 -6.57 -19.20 13.04
C ILE A 155 -5.59 -20.18 12.38
N SER A 156 -5.47 -20.10 11.07
CA SER A 156 -4.45 -20.83 10.32
C SER A 156 -3.10 -20.14 10.45
N THR A 157 -2.07 -20.92 10.75
CA THR A 157 -0.69 -20.47 10.68
C THR A 157 -0.07 -20.93 9.37
N LEU A 158 0.36 -19.98 8.54
CA LEU A 158 1.11 -20.33 7.33
C LEU A 158 2.46 -20.96 7.70
N ARG A 159 2.84 -22.01 6.97
CA ARG A 159 4.16 -22.62 7.13
C ARG A 159 5.23 -21.63 6.68
N LYS A 160 6.21 -21.38 7.55
CA LYS A 160 7.39 -20.62 7.15
C LYS A 160 8.28 -21.51 6.27
N VAL A 161 8.47 -21.13 5.01
CA VAL A 161 9.35 -21.86 4.09
C VAL A 161 10.81 -21.67 4.51
N ASN A 162 11.55 -22.77 4.66
CA ASN A 162 12.98 -22.72 4.95
C ASN A 162 13.75 -22.43 3.66
N LYS A 163 14.71 -21.49 3.69
CA LYS A 163 15.55 -21.15 2.53
C LYS A 163 16.33 -22.35 1.99
N ASN A 164 16.64 -23.34 2.83
CA ASN A 164 17.33 -24.56 2.39
C ASN A 164 16.49 -25.39 1.42
N GLU A 165 15.16 -25.28 1.45
CA GLU A 165 14.24 -25.94 0.51
C GLU A 165 14.42 -25.40 -0.93
N LEU A 166 15.02 -24.22 -1.10
CA LEU A 166 15.26 -23.61 -2.41
C LEU A 166 16.57 -24.05 -3.07
N ARG A 167 17.50 -24.68 -2.33
CA ARG A 167 18.87 -24.95 -2.83
C ARG A 167 18.92 -25.83 -4.07
N PHE A 168 17.91 -26.68 -4.25
CA PHE A 168 17.82 -27.67 -5.33
C PHE A 168 16.72 -27.36 -6.34
N GLU A 169 16.08 -26.20 -6.23
CA GLU A 169 14.97 -25.81 -7.09
C GLU A 169 15.49 -25.01 -8.31
N ASN A 170 15.18 -25.49 -9.50
CA ASN A 170 15.40 -24.71 -10.73
C ASN A 170 14.46 -23.51 -10.73
N THR A 171 15.03 -22.35 -11.07
CA THR A 171 14.37 -21.05 -10.88
C THR A 171 14.21 -20.35 -12.23
N GLU A 172 12.98 -20.08 -12.63
CA GLU A 172 12.62 -19.21 -13.76
C GLU A 172 12.56 -17.75 -13.26
N ILE A 173 13.31 -16.85 -13.88
CA ILE A 173 13.46 -15.47 -13.39
C ILE A 173 12.70 -14.49 -14.30
N PHE A 174 11.82 -13.69 -13.70
CA PHE A 174 11.05 -12.62 -14.34
C PHE A 174 11.56 -11.28 -13.81
N LYS A 175 12.56 -10.71 -14.50
CA LYS A 175 13.24 -9.48 -14.10
C LYS A 175 13.39 -8.50 -15.25
N GLY A 176 13.30 -7.21 -14.92
CA GLY A 176 13.72 -6.13 -15.80
C GLY A 176 15.18 -5.73 -15.58
N ASN A 177 15.58 -4.63 -16.22
CA ASN A 177 16.89 -4.02 -16.01
C ASN A 177 16.78 -2.84 -15.03
N GLN A 178 17.57 -2.89 -13.96
CA GLN A 178 17.59 -1.86 -12.92
C GLN A 178 18.30 -0.55 -13.31
N PHE A 179 19.02 -0.52 -14.43
CA PHE A 179 19.74 0.67 -14.90
C PHE A 179 19.01 1.38 -16.03
N THR A 180 18.38 0.61 -16.94
CA THR A 180 17.72 1.17 -18.14
C THR A 180 16.22 1.35 -18.01
N SER A 181 15.59 0.84 -16.94
CA SER A 181 14.19 1.16 -16.64
C SER A 181 14.04 2.62 -16.22
N LEU A 182 12.85 3.20 -16.38
CA LEU A 182 12.56 4.58 -15.94
C LEU A 182 12.92 4.79 -14.45
N ARG A 183 12.62 3.80 -13.60
CA ARG A 183 12.98 3.82 -12.17
C ARG A 183 14.49 3.76 -11.95
N GLY A 184 15.19 2.96 -12.77
CA GLY A 184 16.64 2.88 -12.77
C GLY A 184 17.32 4.18 -13.15
N ILE A 185 16.96 4.72 -14.32
CA ILE A 185 17.49 6.00 -14.83
C ILE A 185 17.22 7.11 -13.82
N SER A 186 16.01 7.17 -13.28
CA SER A 186 15.61 8.15 -12.28
C SER A 186 16.41 8.06 -10.98
N LEU A 187 16.71 6.84 -10.51
CA LEU A 187 17.51 6.61 -9.30
C LEU A 187 18.98 6.95 -9.54
N TRP A 188 19.61 6.29 -10.52
CA TRP A 188 21.04 6.40 -10.77
C TRP A 188 21.42 7.76 -11.36
N GLY A 189 20.54 8.37 -12.15
CA GLY A 189 20.70 9.73 -12.65
C GLY A 189 20.78 10.75 -11.51
N LEU A 190 19.90 10.63 -10.51
CA LEU A 190 19.94 11.53 -9.34
C LEU A 190 21.20 11.30 -8.49
N ILE A 191 21.56 10.04 -8.25
CA ILE A 191 22.79 9.71 -7.49
C ILE A 191 24.02 10.23 -8.22
N GLY A 192 24.11 10.03 -9.54
CA GLY A 192 25.20 10.55 -10.36
C GLY A 192 25.27 12.07 -10.34
N PHE A 193 24.14 12.75 -10.49
CA PHE A 193 24.04 14.21 -10.41
C PHE A 193 24.54 14.74 -9.06
N PHE A 194 24.10 14.15 -7.94
CA PHE A 194 24.58 14.56 -6.61
C PHE A 194 26.07 14.27 -6.43
N THR A 195 26.56 13.14 -6.93
CA THR A 195 27.99 12.79 -6.86
C THR A 195 28.85 13.82 -7.58
N ILE A 196 28.42 14.29 -8.76
CA ILE A 196 29.10 15.36 -9.51
C ILE A 196 29.09 16.68 -8.72
N LEU A 197 27.96 17.04 -8.10
CA LEU A 197 27.88 18.25 -7.25
C LEU A 197 28.78 18.17 -6.01
N PHE A 198 28.98 16.98 -5.44
CA PHE A 198 29.85 16.80 -4.28
C PHE A 198 31.35 16.82 -4.64
N ILE A 199 31.71 16.32 -5.83
CA ILE A 199 33.11 16.24 -6.27
C ILE A 199 33.55 17.53 -7.00
N GLY A 200 32.61 18.28 -7.56
CA GLY A 200 32.86 19.54 -8.25
C GLY A 200 33.58 20.55 -7.36
N LYS A 201 34.79 20.95 -7.76
CA LYS A 201 35.65 21.88 -6.98
C LYS A 201 35.05 23.28 -6.78
N GLU A 202 34.03 23.64 -7.55
CA GLU A 202 33.41 24.97 -7.52
C GLU A 202 32.26 25.10 -6.51
N THR A 203 31.77 23.99 -5.95
CA THR A 203 30.57 23.99 -5.09
C THR A 203 30.93 23.71 -3.63
N SER A 204 31.27 24.76 -2.88
CA SER A 204 31.27 24.67 -1.40
C SER A 204 29.83 24.62 -0.91
N MET A 205 29.32 23.40 -0.68
CA MET A 205 27.94 23.20 -0.27
C MET A 205 27.75 23.62 1.19
N THR A 206 26.75 24.45 1.46
CA THR A 206 26.39 24.82 2.84
C THR A 206 25.93 23.60 3.62
N LEU A 207 26.04 23.63 4.95
CA LEU A 207 25.54 22.55 5.81
C LEU A 207 24.06 22.24 5.55
N GLY A 208 23.24 23.28 5.33
CA GLY A 208 21.83 23.13 4.96
C GLY A 208 21.64 22.38 3.64
N GLY A 209 22.48 22.65 2.64
CA GLY A 209 22.49 21.91 1.38
C GLY A 209 22.79 20.42 1.60
N ILE A 210 23.85 20.11 2.36
CA ILE A 210 24.24 18.71 2.66
C ILE A 210 23.09 17.95 3.33
N VAL A 211 22.46 18.57 4.34
CA VAL A 211 21.31 17.98 5.04
C VAL A 211 20.15 17.73 4.08
N PHE A 212 19.80 18.72 3.25
CA PHE A 212 18.72 18.60 2.27
C PHE A 212 18.99 17.46 1.28
N PHE A 213 20.16 17.43 0.64
CA PHE A 213 20.50 16.39 -0.34
C PHE A 213 20.56 15.01 0.28
N THR A 214 21.04 14.89 1.52
CA THR A 214 21.06 13.60 2.24
C THR A 214 19.65 13.09 2.51
N LEU A 215 18.75 13.95 3.02
CA LEU A 215 17.37 13.58 3.32
C LEU A 215 16.59 13.27 2.04
N PHE A 216 16.67 14.15 1.04
CA PHE A 216 15.97 13.98 -0.23
C PHE A 216 16.51 12.78 -1.02
N GLY A 217 17.85 12.61 -1.06
CA GLY A 217 18.49 11.47 -1.70
C GLY A 217 18.11 10.15 -1.04
N SER A 218 18.08 10.09 0.30
CA SER A 218 17.64 8.91 1.05
C SER A 218 16.17 8.58 0.76
N PHE A 219 15.30 9.59 0.78
CA PHE A 219 13.89 9.44 0.41
C PHE A 219 13.73 8.91 -1.02
N TRP A 220 14.43 9.52 -1.99
CA TRP A 220 14.38 9.13 -3.40
C TRP A 220 14.89 7.71 -3.64
N PHE A 221 15.97 7.34 -2.95
CA PHE A 221 16.55 6.00 -3.00
C PHE A 221 15.58 4.97 -2.47
N VAL A 222 15.00 5.20 -1.28
CA VAL A 222 14.03 4.28 -0.67
C VAL A 222 12.78 4.14 -1.53
N MET A 223 12.26 5.27 -2.05
CA MET A 223 11.09 5.29 -2.91
C MET A 223 11.30 4.49 -4.20
N ASN A 224 12.39 4.75 -4.95
CA ASN A 224 12.65 4.00 -6.18
C ASN A 224 12.96 2.53 -5.90
N SER A 225 13.72 2.24 -4.84
CA SER A 225 13.99 0.86 -4.43
C SER A 225 12.70 0.09 -4.13
N TRP A 226 11.70 0.73 -3.52
CA TRP A 226 10.40 0.10 -3.26
C TRP A 226 9.67 -0.31 -4.56
N PHE A 227 9.93 0.36 -5.68
CA PHE A 227 9.35 0.04 -6.99
C PHE A 227 10.09 -1.04 -7.79
N MET A 228 11.22 -1.55 -7.31
CA MET A 228 12.12 -2.41 -8.09
C MET A 228 12.10 -3.86 -7.62
N HIS A 229 10.91 -4.41 -7.37
CA HIS A 229 10.77 -5.85 -7.15
C HIS A 229 10.86 -6.62 -8.47
N TYR A 230 11.29 -7.87 -8.37
CA TYR A 230 11.25 -8.84 -9.45
C TYR A 230 10.91 -10.22 -8.86
N PHE A 231 10.52 -11.15 -9.74
CA PHE A 231 9.91 -12.40 -9.32
C PHE A 231 10.69 -13.59 -9.87
N GLU A 232 10.72 -14.66 -9.10
CA GLU A 232 11.27 -15.93 -9.51
C GLU A 232 10.28 -17.04 -9.19
N LEU A 233 10.11 -17.98 -10.11
CA LEU A 233 9.22 -19.12 -9.96
C LEU A 233 10.03 -20.40 -9.94
N THR A 234 9.72 -21.29 -9.00
CA THR A 234 10.23 -22.67 -9.01
C THR A 234 9.11 -23.64 -9.35
N LYS A 235 9.30 -24.95 -9.10
CA LYS A 235 8.19 -25.92 -9.22
C LYS A 235 7.13 -25.72 -8.14
N LYS A 236 7.52 -25.21 -6.97
CA LYS A 236 6.66 -25.15 -5.77
C LYS A 236 6.53 -23.76 -5.16
N PHE A 237 7.41 -22.82 -5.51
CA PHE A 237 7.53 -21.56 -4.81
C PHE A 237 7.43 -20.35 -5.75
N LEU A 238 6.80 -19.30 -5.24
CA LEU A 238 6.94 -17.93 -5.69
C LEU A 238 7.97 -17.22 -4.80
N ILE A 239 9.04 -16.73 -5.40
CA ILE A 239 10.10 -15.98 -4.74
C ILE A 239 10.04 -14.54 -5.21
N ILE A 240 10.03 -13.61 -4.26
CA ILE A 240 9.99 -12.18 -4.52
C ILE A 240 11.27 -11.56 -4.00
N ARG A 241 11.95 -10.84 -4.89
CA ARG A 241 13.21 -10.17 -4.62
C ARG A 241 13.14 -8.70 -4.99
N ASN A 242 14.18 -7.95 -4.63
CA ASN A 242 14.33 -6.55 -4.94
C ASN A 242 15.70 -6.31 -5.56
N HIS A 243 15.77 -5.52 -6.62
CA HIS A 243 17.03 -5.22 -7.31
C HIS A 243 18.05 -4.51 -6.41
N ILE A 244 17.58 -3.59 -5.57
CA ILE A 244 18.43 -2.76 -4.72
C ILE A 244 18.64 -3.43 -3.36
N PHE A 245 17.55 -3.87 -2.71
CA PHE A 245 17.61 -4.56 -1.43
C PHE A 245 17.80 -6.07 -1.60
N ILE A 246 18.98 -6.49 -2.09
CA ILE A 246 19.28 -7.89 -2.44
C ILE A 246 19.08 -8.91 -1.31
N TRP A 247 19.16 -8.47 -0.06
CA TRP A 247 18.94 -9.30 1.14
C TRP A 247 17.46 -9.53 1.47
N LYS A 248 16.55 -8.71 0.92
CA LYS A 248 15.11 -8.84 1.14
C LYS A 248 14.53 -9.87 0.18
N ILE A 249 14.30 -11.07 0.71
CA ILE A 249 13.69 -12.18 -0.01
C ILE A 249 12.39 -12.56 0.69
N LYS A 250 11.31 -12.75 -0.08
CA LYS A 250 10.04 -13.33 0.39
C LYS A 250 9.73 -14.57 -0.44
N ILE A 251 9.29 -15.62 0.24
CA ILE A 251 9.06 -16.93 -0.36
C ILE A 251 7.66 -17.38 0.05
N TYR A 252 6.88 -17.79 -0.93
CA TYR A 252 5.55 -18.33 -0.77
C TYR A 252 5.50 -19.71 -1.41
N SER A 253 4.99 -20.70 -0.70
CA SER A 253 4.57 -21.95 -1.35
C SER A 253 3.35 -21.68 -2.21
N PHE A 254 3.26 -22.26 -3.41
CA PHE A 254 2.05 -22.18 -4.22
C PHE A 254 0.83 -22.74 -3.49
N SER A 255 1.03 -23.75 -2.63
CA SER A 255 -0.04 -24.31 -1.78
C SER A 255 -0.64 -23.30 -0.81
N ASP A 256 0.12 -22.26 -0.44
CA ASP A 256 -0.27 -21.27 0.57
C ASP A 256 -0.86 -20.00 -0.06
N ILE A 257 -0.78 -19.88 -1.39
CA ILE A 257 -1.30 -18.76 -2.16
C ILE A 257 -2.75 -19.05 -2.54
N LYS A 258 -3.64 -18.15 -2.14
CA LYS A 258 -5.04 -18.17 -2.56
C LYS A 258 -5.19 -17.61 -3.96
N GLU A 259 -4.59 -16.44 -4.18
CA GLU A 259 -4.53 -15.80 -5.49
C GLU A 259 -3.39 -14.80 -5.56
N VAL A 260 -2.94 -14.56 -6.79
CA VAL A 260 -2.07 -13.45 -7.14
C VAL A 260 -2.89 -12.44 -7.94
N VAL A 261 -2.76 -11.15 -7.62
CA VAL A 261 -3.41 -10.07 -8.35
C VAL A 261 -2.35 -9.23 -9.04
N PHE A 262 -2.46 -9.04 -10.35
CA PHE A 262 -1.71 -8.04 -11.08
C PHE A 262 -2.55 -6.78 -11.10
N GLU A 263 -2.08 -5.74 -10.42
CA GLU A 263 -2.82 -4.51 -10.20
C GLU A 263 -1.92 -3.29 -10.40
N THR A 264 -2.54 -2.15 -10.70
CA THR A 264 -1.87 -0.86 -10.76
C THR A 264 -2.57 0.13 -9.84
N GLN A 265 -1.79 0.84 -9.02
CA GLN A 265 -2.31 1.89 -8.14
C GLN A 265 -2.24 3.24 -8.86
N GLY A 266 -3.29 3.60 -9.59
CA GLY A 266 -3.36 4.86 -10.35
C GLY A 266 -2.33 4.90 -11.49
N LYS A 267 -1.39 5.84 -11.45
CA LYS A 267 -0.29 5.97 -12.45
C LYS A 267 1.02 5.31 -12.00
N GLN A 268 0.97 4.49 -10.95
CA GLN A 268 2.15 3.76 -10.48
C GLN A 268 2.50 2.60 -11.43
N PRO A 269 3.68 1.98 -11.29
CA PRO A 269 4.01 0.78 -12.07
C PRO A 269 3.11 -0.40 -11.69
N ASN A 270 3.03 -1.38 -12.59
CA ASN A 270 2.35 -2.65 -12.33
C ASN A 270 2.93 -3.32 -11.07
N CYS A 271 2.04 -3.88 -10.27
CA CYS A 271 2.34 -4.50 -8.99
C CYS A 271 1.79 -5.92 -8.94
N MET A 272 2.46 -6.77 -8.17
CA MET A 272 1.94 -8.09 -7.80
C MET A 272 1.44 -8.03 -6.35
N ARG A 273 0.17 -8.30 -6.12
CA ARG A 273 -0.34 -8.62 -4.78
C ARG A 273 -0.37 -10.13 -4.62
N VAL A 274 0.22 -10.62 -3.55
CA VAL A 274 0.06 -12.02 -3.14
C VAL A 274 -0.94 -12.06 -2.00
N ILE A 275 -2.01 -12.84 -2.16
CA ILE A 275 -3.01 -13.10 -1.13
C ILE A 275 -2.90 -14.57 -0.74
N THR A 276 -2.62 -14.85 0.53
CA THR A 276 -2.50 -16.22 1.05
C THR A 276 -3.85 -16.81 1.44
N ASN A 277 -3.89 -18.12 1.70
CA ASN A 277 -5.12 -18.82 2.10
C ASN A 277 -5.76 -18.29 3.38
N ASP A 278 -4.97 -17.69 4.27
CA ASP A 278 -5.43 -17.02 5.48
C ASP A 278 -5.73 -15.52 5.28
N PHE A 279 -5.75 -15.06 4.03
CA PHE A 279 -6.00 -13.67 3.59
C PHE A 279 -4.96 -12.63 4.00
N ARG A 280 -3.79 -13.03 4.51
CA ARG A 280 -2.67 -12.07 4.56
C ARG A 280 -2.33 -11.66 3.14
N ASN A 281 -2.14 -10.37 2.95
CA ASN A 281 -1.80 -9.87 1.63
C ASN A 281 -0.66 -8.87 1.68
N LYS A 282 0.11 -8.85 0.60
CA LYS A 282 1.20 -7.90 0.43
C LYS A 282 1.39 -7.54 -1.03
N LEU A 283 1.59 -6.24 -1.26
CA LEU A 283 1.83 -5.66 -2.58
C LEU A 283 3.33 -5.52 -2.85
N TYR A 284 3.73 -5.86 -4.08
CA TYR A 284 5.09 -5.82 -4.58
C TYR A 284 5.13 -5.08 -5.90
N PRO A 285 5.41 -3.76 -5.88
CA PRO A 285 5.56 -2.99 -7.11
C PRO A 285 6.82 -3.38 -7.87
N ALA A 286 6.68 -3.59 -9.18
CA ALA A 286 7.72 -4.15 -10.05
C ALA A 286 7.84 -3.33 -11.34
N GLY A 287 8.22 -2.07 -11.18
CA GLY A 287 8.32 -1.09 -12.27
C GLY A 287 9.51 -1.24 -13.21
N THR A 288 10.27 -2.33 -13.09
CA THR A 288 11.30 -2.69 -14.07
C THR A 288 10.77 -3.68 -15.11
N LEU A 289 9.67 -4.39 -14.83
CA LEU A 289 9.11 -5.42 -15.71
C LEU A 289 8.31 -4.80 -16.86
N SER A 290 8.41 -5.41 -18.04
CA SER A 290 7.57 -5.10 -19.20
C SER A 290 6.25 -5.88 -19.15
N ASP A 291 5.21 -5.40 -19.84
CA ASP A 291 3.92 -6.09 -19.92
C ASP A 291 4.06 -7.50 -20.51
N LYS A 292 4.96 -7.69 -21.49
CA LYS A 292 5.29 -9.01 -22.03
C LYS A 292 5.79 -9.96 -20.94
N THR A 293 6.69 -9.49 -20.07
CA THR A 293 7.23 -10.28 -18.96
C THR A 293 6.13 -10.64 -17.96
N TRP A 294 5.22 -9.71 -17.67
CA TRP A 294 4.06 -9.97 -16.81
C TRP A 294 3.11 -11.02 -17.40
N LEU A 295 2.75 -10.91 -18.68
CA LEU A 295 1.88 -11.86 -19.36
C LEU A 295 2.51 -13.26 -19.43
N GLU A 296 3.83 -13.35 -19.61
CA GLU A 296 4.55 -14.63 -19.53
C GLU A 296 4.48 -15.21 -18.11
N MET A 297 4.77 -14.40 -17.09
CA MET A 297 4.69 -14.81 -15.70
C MET A 297 3.28 -15.27 -15.32
N LYS A 298 2.23 -14.59 -15.81
CA LYS A 298 0.82 -15.00 -15.63
C LYS A 298 0.62 -16.46 -16.07
N LYS A 299 0.97 -16.76 -17.33
CA LYS A 299 0.83 -18.10 -17.90
C LYS A 299 1.58 -19.15 -17.07
N ARG A 300 2.78 -18.79 -16.60
CA ARG A 300 3.65 -19.66 -15.81
C ARG A 300 3.11 -19.93 -14.41
N LEU A 301 2.46 -18.94 -13.77
CA LEU A 301 1.74 -19.10 -12.50
C LEU A 301 0.50 -19.97 -12.65
N GLU A 302 -0.31 -19.71 -13.68
CA GLU A 302 -1.56 -20.46 -13.95
C GLU A 302 -1.26 -21.93 -14.25
N THR A 303 -0.19 -22.22 -15.00
CA THR A 303 0.26 -23.60 -15.28
C THR A 303 0.68 -24.34 -14.00
N ARG A 304 1.06 -23.62 -12.95
CA ARG A 304 1.44 -24.16 -11.63
C ARG A 304 0.25 -24.21 -10.66
N GLY A 305 -0.97 -23.99 -11.14
CA GLY A 305 -2.20 -24.03 -10.35
C GLY A 305 -2.44 -22.79 -9.49
N VAL A 306 -1.70 -21.70 -9.69
CA VAL A 306 -1.93 -20.44 -8.98
C VAL A 306 -2.99 -19.63 -9.72
N LYS A 307 -4.07 -19.26 -9.03
CA LYS A 307 -5.08 -18.35 -9.58
C LYS A 307 -4.48 -16.95 -9.74
N VAL A 308 -4.59 -16.38 -10.95
CA VAL A 308 -4.13 -15.01 -11.24
C VAL A 308 -5.29 -14.13 -11.68
N ARG A 309 -5.51 -13.02 -10.96
CA ARG A 309 -6.45 -11.95 -11.34
C ARG A 309 -5.66 -10.83 -12.00
N ASN A 310 -5.92 -10.54 -13.27
CA ASN A 310 -5.23 -9.48 -14.01
C ASN A 310 -6.15 -8.26 -14.15
N GLU A 311 -5.78 -7.14 -13.52
CA GLU A 311 -6.58 -5.90 -13.49
C GLU A 311 -5.94 -4.76 -14.28
N CYS A 312 -4.72 -4.92 -14.80
CA CYS A 312 -3.97 -3.80 -15.39
C CYS A 312 -3.11 -4.09 -16.63
N ILE A 313 -3.00 -5.34 -17.08
CA ILE A 313 -2.07 -5.76 -18.15
C ILE A 313 -2.80 -6.32 -19.36
#